data_AF-A0A292SMP3-F1
#
_entry.id   AF-A0A292SMP3-F1
#
_cell.length_a   1.000
_cell.length_b   1.000
_cell.length_c   1.000
_cell.angle_alpha   90.00
_cell.angle_beta   90.00
_cell.angle_gamma   90.00
#
_symmetry.space_group_name_H-M   'P 1'
#
loop_
_entity.id
_entity.type
_entity.pdbx_description
1 polymer ?
#
loop_
_entity_poly.entity_id
_entity_poly.type
_entity_poly.pdbx_seq_one_letter_code
_entity_poly.pdbx_strand_id
1 'polypeptide(L)'
;MEEMNLRNYSYIGDAVWELFIREKTVKLTENAKKLHQITTSKVKMGFQAELLHYLEDFLTDEEKEIARRGRNLNIPVARRQNQGEYRQATAFETLIGWWYLNDK
;
A
#
# COMPACT_ATOMS: atom_id res chain seq x y z
N MET A 1 -1.83 -11.69 -21.69
CA MET A 1 -0.89 -10.96 -20.81
C MET A 1 -0.46 -11.92 -19.74
N GLU A 2 0.84 -12.10 -19.55
CA GLU A 2 1.37 -12.93 -18.47
C GLU A 2 0.93 -12.34 -17.13
N GLU A 3 0.35 -13.16 -16.26
CA GLU A 3 -0.10 -12.71 -14.94
C GLU A 3 1.14 -12.27 -14.13
N MET A 4 1.23 -10.97 -13.83
CA MET A 4 2.41 -10.43 -13.15
C MET A 4 2.47 -10.95 -11.71
N ASN A 5 3.69 -11.18 -11.22
CA ASN A 5 3.91 -11.58 -9.83
C ASN A 5 3.32 -10.56 -8.85
N LEU A 6 2.53 -11.02 -7.88
CA LEU A 6 1.93 -10.21 -6.81
C LEU A 6 2.93 -9.32 -6.06
N ARG A 7 4.17 -9.80 -5.88
CA ARG A 7 5.23 -9.02 -5.23
C ARG A 7 5.65 -7.82 -6.08
N ASN A 8 5.52 -7.88 -7.41
CA ASN A 8 5.77 -6.74 -8.29
C ASN A 8 4.66 -5.70 -8.18
N TYR A 9 3.41 -6.12 -7.98
CA TYR A 9 2.31 -5.20 -7.69
C TYR A 9 2.54 -4.46 -6.36
N SER A 10 2.91 -5.15 -5.28
CA SER A 10 3.26 -4.47 -4.01
C SER A 10 4.45 -3.52 -4.19
N TYR A 11 5.48 -3.93 -4.95
CA TYR A 11 6.65 -3.08 -5.20
C TYR A 11 6.29 -1.78 -5.93
N ILE A 12 5.49 -1.83 -7.00
CA ILE A 12 5.06 -0.61 -7.70
C ILE A 12 4.05 0.18 -6.88
N GLY A 13 3.16 -0.49 -6.15
CA GLY A 13 2.13 0.14 -5.34
C GLY A 13 2.68 0.96 -4.18
N ASP A 14 3.77 0.53 -3.54
CA ASP A 14 4.51 1.33 -2.55
C ASP A 14 4.97 2.67 -3.15
N ALA A 15 5.57 2.65 -4.34
CA ALA A 15 6.02 3.85 -5.03
C ALA A 15 4.86 4.77 -5.44
N VAL A 16 3.77 4.20 -5.96
CA VAL A 16 2.56 4.96 -6.34
C VAL A 16 1.94 5.64 -5.13
N TRP A 17 1.82 4.93 -4.01
CA TRP A 17 1.28 5.48 -2.77
C TRP A 17 2.16 6.59 -2.20
N GLU A 18 3.48 6.38 -2.14
CA GLU A 18 4.45 7.39 -1.70
C GLU A 18 4.33 8.67 -2.55
N LEU A 19 4.27 8.54 -3.88
CA LEU A 19 4.13 9.68 -4.78
C LEU A 19 2.82 10.42 -4.53
N PHE A 20 1.70 9.71 -4.48
CA PHE A 20 0.38 10.31 -4.21
C PHE A 20 0.36 11.10 -2.90
N ILE A 21 0.95 10.57 -1.83
CA ILE A 21 1.05 11.27 -0.55
C ILE A 21 1.96 12.50 -0.67
N ARG A 22 3.11 12.39 -1.35
CA ARG A 22 4.02 13.53 -1.54
C ARG A 22 3.38 14.65 -2.35
N GLU A 23 2.70 14.34 -3.44
CA GLU A 23 2.00 15.33 -4.28
C GLU A 23 0.95 16.14 -3.50
N LYS A 24 0.25 15.50 -2.56
CA LYS A 24 -0.65 16.19 -1.64
C LYS A 24 0.11 17.01 -0.62
N THR A 25 1.17 16.44 -0.05
CA THR A 25 1.93 17.04 1.06
C THR A 25 2.70 18.30 0.64
N VAL A 26 3.25 18.34 -0.58
CA VAL A 26 3.95 19.53 -1.12
C VAL A 26 3.02 20.74 -1.31
N LYS A 27 1.71 20.52 -1.41
CA LYS A 27 0.71 21.61 -1.48
C LYS A 27 0.33 22.17 -0.11
N LEU A 28 0.76 21.53 0.99
CA LEU A 28 0.40 21.93 2.36
C LEU A 28 1.48 22.79 3.04
N THR A 29 2.75 22.62 2.67
CA THR A 29 3.88 23.27 3.35
C THR A 29 5.16 23.15 2.53
N GLU A 30 6.02 24.17 2.60
CA GLU A 30 7.39 24.12 2.04
C GLU A 30 8.44 23.72 3.09
N ASN A 31 8.04 23.62 4.37
CA ASN A 31 8.95 23.23 5.45
C ASN A 31 9.33 21.75 5.37
N ALA A 32 10.62 21.46 5.12
CA ALA A 32 11.16 20.11 4.95
C ALA A 32 10.85 19.15 6.11
N LYS A 33 10.92 19.61 7.37
CA LYS A 33 10.61 18.79 8.53
C LYS A 33 9.14 18.38 8.55
N LYS A 34 8.23 19.33 8.27
CA LYS A 34 6.79 19.04 8.18
C LYS A 34 6.46 18.13 7.00
N LEU A 35 7.08 18.34 5.84
CA LEU A 35 6.93 17.46 4.68
C LEU A 35 7.23 16.00 5.07
N HIS A 36 8.40 15.75 5.66
CA HIS A 36 8.80 14.41 6.08
C HIS A 36 7.85 13.81 7.13
N GLN A 37 7.47 14.59 8.15
CA GLN A 37 6.57 14.13 9.21
C GLN A 37 5.18 13.73 8.67
N ILE A 38 4.59 14.54 7.79
CA ILE A 38 3.29 14.25 7.19
C ILE A 38 3.39 13.01 6.31
N THR A 39 4.35 12.95 5.38
CA THR A 39 4.51 11.81 4.48
C THR A 39 4.71 10.51 5.25
N THR A 40 5.69 10.45 6.15
CA THR A 40 5.98 9.23 6.94
C THR A 40 4.79 8.75 7.76
N SER A 41 3.96 9.66 8.28
CA SER A 41 2.75 9.29 9.03
C SER A 41 1.70 8.58 8.17
N LYS A 42 1.72 8.77 6.85
CA LYS A 42 0.76 8.24 5.88
C LYS A 42 1.27 7.05 5.07
N VAL A 43 2.59 6.82 5.06
CA VAL A 43 3.19 5.70 4.33
C VAL A 43 3.67 4.57 5.27
N LYS A 44 3.60 4.77 6.58
CA LYS A 44 3.88 3.71 7.56
C LYS A 44 2.86 2.56 7.48
N MET A 45 3.32 1.35 7.80
CA MET A 45 2.53 0.10 7.70
C MET A 45 1.17 0.20 8.41
N GLY A 46 1.11 0.75 9.62
CA GLY A 46 -0.15 0.82 10.38
C GLY A 46 -1.20 1.69 9.73
N PHE A 47 -0.80 2.80 9.12
CA PHE A 47 -1.73 3.65 8.41
C PHE A 47 -2.25 2.96 7.14
N GLN A 48 -1.39 2.27 6.41
CA GLN A 48 -1.81 1.49 5.24
C GLN A 48 -2.74 0.32 5.61
N ALA A 49 -2.47 -0.35 6.73
CA ALA A 49 -3.31 -1.43 7.25
C ALA A 49 -4.72 -0.93 7.63
N GLU A 50 -4.80 0.22 8.31
CA GLU A 50 -6.07 0.88 8.62
C GLU A 50 -6.84 1.29 7.35
N LEU A 51 -6.13 1.83 6.35
CA LEU A 51 -6.75 2.20 5.08
C LEU A 51 -7.32 1.00 4.33
N LEU A 52 -6.61 -0.13 4.29
CA LEU A 52 -7.14 -1.32 3.65
C LEU A 52 -8.43 -1.81 4.32
N HIS A 53 -8.49 -1.76 5.65
CA HIS A 53 -9.70 -2.12 6.38
C HIS A 53 -10.86 -1.18 6.05
N TYR A 54 -10.60 0.13 5.96
CA TYR A 54 -11.60 1.10 5.52
C TYR A 54 -12.09 0.86 4.08
N LEU A 55 -11.20 0.43 3.19
CA LEU A 55 -11.54 0.18 1.79
C LEU A 55 -12.35 -1.10 1.58
N GLU A 56 -12.30 -2.07 2.50
CA GLU A 56 -12.82 -3.44 2.32
C GLU A 56 -14.29 -3.50 1.86
N ASP A 57 -15.13 -2.60 2.36
CA ASP A 57 -16.55 -2.50 2.00
C ASP A 57 -16.80 -1.90 0.60
N PHE A 58 -15.81 -1.20 0.04
CA PHE A 58 -15.88 -0.56 -1.27
C PHE A 58 -15.25 -1.39 -2.39
N LEU A 59 -14.54 -2.47 -2.04
CA LEU A 59 -13.88 -3.33 -3.00
C LEU A 59 -14.86 -4.30 -3.67
N THR A 60 -14.68 -4.46 -4.98
CA THR A 60 -15.26 -5.57 -5.75
C THR A 60 -14.66 -6.92 -5.32
N ASP A 61 -15.30 -8.03 -5.70
CA ASP A 61 -14.81 -9.37 -5.36
C ASP A 61 -13.41 -9.65 -5.96
N GLU A 62 -13.14 -9.13 -7.16
CA GLU A 62 -11.83 -9.20 -7.80
C GLU A 62 -10.76 -8.47 -6.97
N GLU A 63 -11.05 -7.25 -6.53
CA GLU A 63 -10.13 -6.44 -5.73
C GLU A 63 -9.89 -7.04 -4.34
N LYS A 64 -10.94 -7.59 -3.73
CA LYS A 64 -10.83 -8.36 -2.48
C LYS A 64 -9.90 -9.55 -2.66
N GLU A 65 -10.01 -10.26 -3.79
CA GLU A 65 -9.14 -11.39 -4.09
C GLU A 65 -7.67 -10.95 -4.29
N ILE A 66 -7.43 -9.84 -5.00
CA ILE A 66 -6.09 -9.27 -5.15
C ILE A 66 -5.48 -8.91 -3.79
N ALA A 67 -6.24 -8.19 -2.94
CA ALA A 67 -5.80 -7.84 -1.59
C ALA A 67 -5.53 -9.09 -0.73
N ARG A 68 -6.42 -10.09 -0.78
CA ARG A 68 -6.26 -11.36 -0.07
C ARG A 68 -4.99 -12.10 -0.50
N ARG A 69 -4.71 -12.15 -1.80
CA ARG A 69 -3.49 -12.76 -2.36
C ARG A 69 -2.24 -12.02 -1.89
N GLY A 70 -2.25 -10.67 -1.90
CA GLY A 70 -1.17 -9.85 -1.35
C GLY A 70 -0.90 -10.11 0.14
N ARG A 71 -1.97 -10.23 0.94
CA ARG A 71 -1.89 -10.54 2.39
C ARG A 71 -1.16 -11.86 2.67
N ASN A 72 -1.28 -12.82 1.76
CA ASN A 72 -0.73 -14.17 1.89
C ASN A 72 0.71 -14.30 1.35
N LEU A 73 1.33 -13.23 0.85
CA LEU A 73 2.73 -13.26 0.43
C LEU A 73 3.67 -13.69 1.57
N ASN A 74 4.77 -14.33 1.20
CA ASN A 74 5.80 -14.74 2.15
C ASN A 74 6.42 -13.53 2.85
N ILE A 75 6.47 -13.60 4.18
CA ILE A 75 7.01 -12.55 5.04
C ILE A 75 8.48 -12.80 5.37
N PRO A 76 9.33 -11.76 5.35
CA PRO A 76 10.70 -11.87 5.86
C PRO A 76 10.73 -12.21 7.36
N VAL A 77 11.76 -12.94 7.81
CA VAL A 77 11.93 -13.31 9.23
C VAL A 77 11.91 -12.07 10.14
N ALA A 78 12.58 -10.99 9.72
CA ALA A 78 12.65 -9.72 10.46
C ALA A 78 11.27 -9.05 10.67
N ARG A 79 10.26 -9.39 9.86
CA ARG A 79 8.91 -8.81 9.94
C ARG A 79 7.92 -9.68 10.71
N ARG A 80 8.34 -10.85 11.22
CA ARG A 80 7.45 -11.80 11.93
C ARG A 80 6.83 -11.22 13.20
N GLN A 81 7.56 -10.37 13.94
CA GLN A 81 7.05 -9.76 15.17
C GLN A 81 5.81 -8.86 14.91
N ASN A 82 5.75 -8.22 13.75
CA ASN A 82 4.65 -7.33 13.34
C ASN A 82 3.91 -7.89 12.11
N GLN A 83 3.82 -9.22 11.99
CA GLN A 83 3.34 -9.85 10.76
C GLN A 83 1.91 -9.47 10.38
N GLY A 84 1.03 -9.21 11.36
CA GLY A 84 -0.36 -8.84 11.07
C GLY A 84 -0.42 -7.53 10.29
N GLU A 85 0.21 -6.49 10.84
CA GLU A 85 0.29 -5.15 10.23
C GLU A 85 1.05 -5.18 8.90
N TYR A 86 2.18 -5.88 8.85
CA TYR A 86 2.99 -6.00 7.62
C TYR A 86 2.18 -6.65 6.48
N ARG A 87 1.44 -7.73 6.75
CA ARG A 87 0.63 -8.39 5.72
C ARG A 87 -0.50 -7.51 5.20
N GLN A 88 -1.12 -6.71 6.08
CA GLN A 88 -2.17 -5.77 5.65
C GLN A 88 -1.59 -4.63 4.81
N ALA A 89 -0.44 -4.06 5.21
CA ALA A 89 0.25 -3.05 4.41
C ALA A 89 0.67 -3.59 3.03
N THR A 90 1.26 -4.79 2.98
CA THR A 90 1.60 -5.42 1.69
C THR A 90 0.37 -5.69 0.83
N ALA A 91 -0.77 -6.06 1.43
CA ALA A 91 -2.03 -6.22 0.70
C ALA A 91 -2.54 -4.90 0.12
N PHE A 92 -2.44 -3.81 0.88
CA PHE A 92 -2.76 -2.46 0.41
C PHE A 92 -1.88 -2.06 -0.79
N GLU A 93 -0.55 -2.16 -0.65
CA GLU A 93 0.39 -1.88 -1.74
C GLU A 93 0.09 -2.75 -2.97
N THR A 94 -0.21 -4.04 -2.79
CA THR A 94 -0.57 -4.95 -3.88
C THR A 94 -1.80 -4.44 -4.63
N LEU A 95 -2.83 -4.02 -3.91
CA LEU A 95 -4.07 -3.49 -4.50
C LEU A 95 -3.81 -2.18 -5.27
N ILE A 96 -3.07 -1.25 -4.67
CA ILE A 96 -2.70 0.03 -5.32
C ILE A 96 -1.91 -0.22 -6.61
N GLY A 97 -0.92 -1.11 -6.57
CA GLY A 97 -0.13 -1.42 -7.75
C GLY A 97 -0.93 -2.11 -8.85
N TRP A 98 -1.91 -2.94 -8.46
CA TRP A 98 -2.83 -3.56 -9.41
C TRP A 98 -3.74 -2.52 -10.08
N TRP A 99 -4.35 -1.61 -9.32
CA TRP A 99 -5.15 -0.51 -9.88
C TRP A 99 -4.35 0.33 -10.87
N TYR A 100 -3.14 0.75 -10.46
CA TYR A 100 -2.26 1.58 -11.30
C TYR A 100 -1.93 0.94 -12.66
N LEU A 101 -1.69 -0.38 -12.70
CA LEU A 101 -1.32 -1.07 -13.94
C LEU A 101 -2.52 -1.53 -14.78
N ASN A 102 -3.72 -1.55 -14.20
CA ASN A 102 -4.95 -1.90 -14.91
C ASN A 102 -5.83 -0.67 -15.22
N ASP A 103 -5.29 0.54 -15.04
CA ASP A 103 -5.98 1.82 -15.27
C ASP A 103 -7.34 1.90 -14.55
N LYS A 104 -7.34 1.49 -13.27
CA LYS A 104 -8.48 1.62 -12.36
C LYS A 104 -8.22 2.69 -11.30
#